data_AF-A0A3D3UKR3-F1
#
_entry.id   AF-A0A3D3UKR3-F1
#
_cell.length_a   1.000
_cell.length_b   1.000
_cell.length_c   1.000
_cell.angle_alpha   90.00
_cell.angle_beta   90.00
_cell.angle_gamma   90.00
#
_symmetry.space_group_name_H-M   'P 1'
#
loop_
_entity.id
_entity.type
_entity.pdbx_description
1 polymer ?
#
loop_
_entity_poly.entity_id
_entity_poly.type
_entity_poly.pdbx_seq_one_letter_code
_entity_poly.pdbx_strand_id
1 'polypeptide(L)'
;MNKNTTNYESDRPQVAVENIDFYNDRLLWTIKALVIPALVMVYSIGLPSTVGAIENPQPKNRPNVAAVKIEVDPRVELIGIVFRLADNYEYNQGRIRSYVRDIWRQFGDFDDHPAVKLAARLRSKRRMSCDGPMSLAVHIYRDFHPRKTFEQWPWGLDGRWKKQETAEFLEQLRQFAAETKFDEFFKAHRTLYETGIRSCRAVMAQYDLQTWLGEFFGVEELGDLRLVLGFLNGPNNYGPRFTDGKTNEKYAIIGMPLPDADGNPVFRPRKLEIVAHEFCHSFANPVVEKYMEQLEPAGEKLYAAKAPSMKRIGYQNWRSLMYESAVRASVACYIRNSFEPEYLQSYLDKEAGNGFVWTKELSDLLGTYEANRDNYPTFESFFPEIVTFFNEYTRKAAL
;
A
#
# COMPACT_ATOMS: atom_id res chain seq x y z
N MET A 1 -46.72 22.78 23.42
CA MET A 1 -46.20 21.45 23.03
C MET A 1 -45.20 21.67 21.89
N ASN A 2 -43.93 21.83 22.24
CA ASN A 2 -42.83 21.99 21.29
C ASN A 2 -42.23 20.62 20.97
N LYS A 3 -42.04 20.32 19.68
CA LYS A 3 -41.12 19.29 19.21
C LYS A 3 -40.17 19.95 18.20
N ASN A 4 -39.00 20.35 18.69
CA ASN A 4 -37.83 20.62 17.87
C ASN A 4 -36.94 19.39 17.95
N THR A 5 -36.85 18.64 16.86
CA THR A 5 -35.80 17.64 16.62
C THR A 5 -34.75 18.30 15.73
N THR A 6 -33.63 18.66 16.32
CA THR A 6 -32.40 19.06 15.63
C THR A 6 -31.67 17.80 15.15
N ASN A 7 -31.54 17.66 13.82
CA ASN A 7 -30.62 16.73 13.19
C ASN A 7 -29.19 17.26 13.36
N TYR A 8 -28.31 16.48 13.99
CA TYR A 8 -26.86 16.70 13.93
C TYR A 8 -26.34 16.08 12.62
N GLU A 9 -26.15 16.90 11.59
CA GLU A 9 -25.24 16.56 10.49
C GLU A 9 -23.80 16.68 11.00
N SER A 10 -23.08 15.57 11.05
CA SER A 10 -21.66 15.56 11.39
C SER A 10 -20.83 15.97 10.17
N ASP A 11 -20.52 17.26 10.06
CA ASP A 11 -19.49 17.76 9.14
C ASP A 11 -18.12 17.30 9.63
N ARG A 12 -17.61 16.20 9.05
CA ARG A 12 -16.20 15.80 9.14
C ARG A 12 -15.52 16.05 7.80
N PRO A 13 -14.51 16.93 7.71
CA PRO A 13 -13.76 17.10 6.47
C PRO A 13 -12.87 15.86 6.22
N GLN A 14 -13.22 15.07 5.20
CA GLN A 14 -12.40 13.95 4.75
C GLN A 14 -11.43 14.41 3.66
N VAL A 15 -10.15 14.13 3.86
CA VAL A 15 -9.06 14.60 3.00
C VAL A 15 -8.76 13.56 1.93
N ALA A 16 -9.19 13.83 0.70
CA ALA A 16 -8.77 13.11 -0.48
C ALA A 16 -7.36 13.55 -0.90
N VAL A 17 -6.51 12.58 -1.27
CA VAL A 17 -5.20 12.85 -1.88
C VAL A 17 -5.43 13.25 -3.34
N GLU A 18 -5.19 14.52 -3.68
CA GLU A 18 -5.32 15.04 -5.04
C GLU A 18 -3.99 14.94 -5.82
N ASN A 19 -3.79 13.93 -6.66
CA ASN A 19 -2.54 13.80 -7.43
C ASN A 19 -2.58 14.50 -8.80
N ILE A 20 -1.55 15.30 -9.12
CA ILE A 20 -1.34 15.99 -10.42
C ILE A 20 -0.41 15.19 -11.36
N ASP A 21 -0.65 15.41 -12.65
CA ASP A 21 -0.08 14.79 -13.85
C ASP A 21 1.45 14.61 -13.89
N PHE A 22 1.87 13.38 -14.19
CA PHE A 22 3.24 13.03 -14.58
C PHE A 22 3.45 13.37 -16.07
N TYR A 23 3.62 14.65 -16.39
CA TYR A 23 4.21 15.06 -17.67
C TYR A 23 5.61 15.62 -17.43
N ASN A 24 6.58 14.98 -18.07
CA ASN A 24 8.03 15.21 -18.08
C ASN A 24 8.84 14.59 -16.94
N ASP A 25 9.46 13.45 -17.26
CA ASP A 25 10.88 13.20 -16.94
C ASP A 25 11.46 12.21 -17.97
N ARG A 26 11.69 12.72 -19.18
CA ARG A 26 12.63 12.14 -20.16
C ARG A 26 13.96 12.86 -20.00
N LEU A 27 14.77 12.53 -19.00
CA LEU A 27 16.21 12.74 -19.02
C LEU A 27 16.81 12.14 -17.74
N LEU A 28 18.03 11.62 -17.83
CA LEU A 28 18.85 11.09 -16.72
C LEU A 28 18.69 9.58 -16.40
N TRP A 29 18.77 8.72 -17.41
CA TRP A 29 19.38 7.40 -17.23
C TRP A 29 20.22 7.06 -18.47
N THR A 30 21.40 7.68 -18.55
CA THR A 30 22.44 7.26 -19.49
C THR A 30 23.79 7.35 -18.79
N ILE A 31 24.59 6.28 -18.93
CA ILE A 31 26.03 6.18 -18.66
C ILE A 31 26.32 5.88 -17.16
N LYS A 32 26.84 4.71 -16.74
CA LYS A 32 27.97 3.93 -17.25
C LYS A 32 27.81 2.42 -17.06
N ALA A 33 28.00 1.67 -18.13
CA ALA A 33 28.47 0.29 -18.12
C ALA A 33 29.99 0.27 -18.34
N LEU A 34 30.74 -0.56 -17.61
CA LEU A 34 32.13 -0.96 -17.92
C LEU A 34 32.55 -2.20 -17.08
N VAL A 35 32.29 -3.40 -17.63
CA VAL A 35 33.24 -4.49 -17.98
C VAL A 35 34.44 -4.87 -17.04
N ILE A 36 34.30 -6.06 -16.39
CA ILE A 36 35.21 -7.28 -16.32
C ILE A 36 36.53 -7.22 -15.48
N PRO A 37 37.11 -8.34 -14.88
CA PRO A 37 36.96 -9.79 -15.16
C PRO A 37 36.76 -10.79 -13.98
N ALA A 38 36.56 -12.05 -14.40
CA ALA A 38 36.37 -13.31 -13.68
C ALA A 38 37.64 -13.96 -13.07
N LEU A 39 37.40 -15.11 -12.40
CA LEU A 39 38.28 -16.15 -11.77
C LEU A 39 38.60 -15.88 -10.29
N VAL A 40 38.31 -16.79 -9.34
CA VAL A 40 38.91 -18.14 -9.19
C VAL A 40 37.95 -19.15 -8.51
N MET A 41 38.15 -20.43 -8.86
CA MET A 41 37.45 -21.64 -8.43
C MET A 41 38.20 -22.37 -7.29
N VAL A 42 37.43 -23.04 -6.41
CA VAL A 42 37.75 -24.20 -5.53
C VAL A 42 38.63 -23.98 -4.28
N TYR A 43 38.06 -24.27 -3.09
CA TYR A 43 38.45 -25.43 -2.27
C TYR A 43 37.39 -25.75 -1.20
N SER A 44 36.76 -26.91 -1.34
CA SER A 44 36.01 -27.57 -0.27
C SER A 44 37.00 -28.36 0.58
N ILE A 45 37.12 -28.00 1.87
CA ILE A 45 37.73 -28.86 2.89
C ILE A 45 36.74 -28.91 4.04
N GLY A 46 36.14 -30.09 4.23
CA GLY A 46 35.33 -30.39 5.39
C GLY A 46 36.24 -30.62 6.60
N LEU A 47 35.88 -30.01 7.73
CA LEU A 47 36.28 -30.46 9.06
C LEU A 47 35.04 -30.41 9.99
N PRO A 48 34.88 -31.39 10.89
CA PRO A 48 33.70 -31.51 11.73
C PRO A 48 33.85 -30.62 12.97
N SER A 49 32.88 -29.73 13.18
CA SER A 49 32.79 -28.92 14.41
C SER A 49 31.60 -29.41 15.22
N THR A 50 31.86 -30.26 16.21
CA THR A 50 30.94 -30.54 17.31
C THR A 50 30.82 -29.30 18.18
N VAL A 51 29.72 -28.56 18.04
CA VAL A 51 29.31 -27.53 19.00
C VAL A 51 27.94 -27.94 19.54
N GLY A 52 27.87 -28.05 20.87
CA GLY A 52 26.71 -28.54 21.59
C GLY A 52 25.45 -27.74 21.27
N ALA A 53 24.33 -28.46 21.12
CA ALA A 53 23.02 -27.89 20.97
C ALA A 53 22.67 -27.11 22.24
N ILE A 54 22.58 -25.78 22.12
CA ILE A 54 21.84 -24.96 23.07
C ILE A 54 20.37 -25.16 22.69
N GLU A 55 19.62 -25.82 23.57
CA GLU A 55 18.17 -25.94 23.43
C GLU A 55 17.56 -24.54 23.45
N ASN A 56 17.15 -24.05 22.28
CA ASN A 56 16.30 -22.88 22.18
C ASN A 56 14.95 -23.22 22.85
N PRO A 57 14.49 -22.42 23.82
CA PRO A 57 13.18 -22.65 24.42
C PRO A 57 12.11 -22.56 23.33
N GLN A 58 11.32 -23.63 23.20
CA GLN A 58 10.19 -23.71 22.29
C GLN A 58 9.28 -22.47 22.47
N PRO A 59 8.86 -21.79 21.39
CA PRO A 59 7.93 -20.69 21.53
C PRO A 59 6.62 -21.22 22.11
N LYS A 60 6.18 -20.60 23.22
CA LYS A 60 4.88 -20.83 23.86
C LYS A 60 3.79 -20.82 22.78
N ASN A 61 2.91 -21.83 22.79
CA ASN A 61 1.72 -21.96 21.94
C ASN A 61 1.11 -20.60 21.59
N ARG A 62 1.41 -20.09 20.39
CA ARG A 62 0.81 -18.86 19.86
C ARG A 62 -0.55 -19.22 19.27
N PRO A 63 -1.65 -18.54 19.62
CA PRO A 63 -2.94 -18.75 18.98
C PRO A 63 -2.80 -18.55 17.48
N ASN A 64 -3.53 -19.37 16.72
CA ASN A 64 -3.52 -19.50 15.27
C ASN A 64 -3.47 -18.13 14.54
N VAL A 65 -2.27 -17.64 14.24
CA VAL A 65 -2.08 -16.33 13.63
C VAL A 65 -2.62 -16.41 12.18
N ALA A 66 -3.56 -15.54 11.80
CA ALA A 66 -4.21 -15.58 10.49
C ALA A 66 -3.25 -15.39 9.30
N ALA A 67 -3.01 -16.46 8.53
CA ALA A 67 -2.09 -16.48 7.39
C ALA A 67 -2.38 -15.38 6.34
N VAL A 68 -1.34 -14.71 5.84
CA VAL A 68 -1.47 -13.75 4.73
C VAL A 68 -1.99 -14.47 3.48
N LYS A 69 -3.18 -14.10 3.03
CA LYS A 69 -3.76 -14.62 1.80
C LYS A 69 -3.18 -13.90 0.59
N ILE A 70 -2.46 -14.64 -0.25
CA ILE A 70 -1.84 -14.12 -1.48
C ILE A 70 -2.72 -14.49 -2.67
N GLU A 71 -3.21 -13.49 -3.42
CA GLU A 71 -4.11 -13.69 -4.55
C GLU A 71 -3.95 -12.64 -5.66
N VAL A 72 -4.57 -12.90 -6.82
CA VAL A 72 -4.91 -11.86 -7.81
C VAL A 72 -6.41 -11.62 -7.69
N ASP A 73 -6.83 -10.37 -7.54
CA ASP A 73 -8.22 -10.03 -7.29
C ASP A 73 -8.90 -9.50 -8.57
N PRO A 74 -9.98 -10.14 -9.07
CA PRO A 74 -10.67 -9.71 -10.27
C PRO A 74 -11.26 -8.29 -10.14
N ARG A 75 -11.59 -7.83 -8.92
CA ARG A 75 -12.11 -6.48 -8.68
C ARG A 75 -11.04 -5.42 -8.93
N VAL A 76 -9.81 -5.71 -8.48
CA VAL A 76 -8.63 -4.86 -8.69
C VAL A 76 -8.26 -4.82 -10.16
N GLU A 77 -8.19 -5.98 -10.82
CA GLU A 77 -7.82 -6.05 -12.24
C GLU A 77 -8.86 -5.38 -13.15
N LEU A 78 -10.16 -5.63 -12.95
CA LEU A 78 -11.20 -5.03 -13.79
C LEU A 78 -11.24 -3.50 -13.66
N ILE A 79 -11.25 -2.98 -12.42
CA ILE A 79 -11.24 -1.53 -12.21
C ILE A 79 -9.96 -0.93 -12.78
N GLY A 80 -8.80 -1.58 -12.58
CA GLY A 80 -7.55 -1.16 -13.20
C GLY A 80 -7.65 -1.08 -14.73
N ILE A 81 -8.28 -2.06 -15.39
CA ILE A 81 -8.45 -2.08 -16.85
C ILE A 81 -9.33 -0.90 -17.30
N VAL A 82 -10.46 -0.65 -16.63
CA VAL A 82 -11.33 0.48 -16.96
C VAL A 82 -10.59 1.82 -16.81
N PHE A 83 -9.85 2.00 -15.72
CA PHE A 83 -9.07 3.22 -15.51
C PHE A 83 -7.86 3.33 -16.45
N ARG A 84 -7.28 2.22 -16.91
CA ARG A 84 -6.28 2.20 -17.98
C ARG A 84 -6.86 2.73 -19.29
N LEU A 85 -8.04 2.25 -19.69
CA LEU A 85 -8.73 2.71 -20.90
C LEU A 85 -9.16 4.18 -20.79
N ALA A 86 -9.39 4.66 -19.57
CA ALA A 86 -9.63 6.07 -19.26
C ALA A 86 -8.36 6.93 -19.23
N ASP A 87 -7.22 6.39 -19.69
CA ASP A 87 -5.92 7.05 -19.78
C ASP A 87 -5.31 7.50 -18.44
N ASN A 88 -5.65 6.83 -17.35
CA ASN A 88 -4.95 7.06 -16.09
C ASN A 88 -3.50 6.53 -16.19
N TYR A 89 -2.53 7.42 -15.95
CA TYR A 89 -1.10 7.13 -16.08
C TYR A 89 -0.65 5.93 -15.24
N GLU A 90 -1.07 5.85 -13.98
CA GLU A 90 -0.68 4.81 -13.03
C GLU A 90 -1.11 3.40 -13.46
N TYR A 91 -2.27 3.27 -14.11
CA TYR A 91 -2.78 2.01 -14.65
C TYR A 91 -2.22 1.69 -16.05
N ASN A 92 -1.53 2.66 -16.65
CA ASN A 92 -0.83 2.48 -17.92
C ASN A 92 0.60 1.95 -17.79
N GLN A 93 1.09 1.73 -16.56
CA GLN A 93 2.47 1.31 -16.26
C GLN A 93 2.69 -0.21 -16.09
N GLY A 94 1.73 -1.04 -16.49
CA GLY A 94 1.84 -2.50 -16.43
C GLY A 94 3.17 -3.04 -17.01
N ARG A 95 3.89 -3.86 -16.23
CA ARG A 95 5.25 -4.31 -16.55
C ARG A 95 5.30 -5.65 -17.28
N ILE A 96 4.26 -6.47 -17.16
CA ILE A 96 4.14 -7.76 -17.85
C ILE A 96 3.60 -7.51 -19.26
N ARG A 97 4.50 -7.41 -20.25
CA ARG A 97 4.17 -6.96 -21.62
C ARG A 97 3.16 -7.84 -22.34
N SER A 98 3.23 -9.17 -22.16
CA SER A 98 2.25 -10.11 -22.73
C SER A 98 0.85 -9.80 -22.21
N TYR A 99 0.69 -9.67 -20.91
CA TYR A 99 -0.59 -9.35 -20.27
C TYR A 99 -1.14 -7.99 -20.71
N VAL A 100 -0.30 -6.95 -20.76
CA VAL A 100 -0.72 -5.62 -21.24
C VAL A 100 -1.20 -5.66 -22.70
N ARG A 101 -0.53 -6.45 -23.56
CA ARG A 101 -0.95 -6.64 -24.94
C ARG A 101 -2.29 -7.38 -25.02
N ASP A 102 -2.50 -8.39 -24.20
CA ASP A 102 -3.73 -9.17 -24.20
C ASP A 102 -4.91 -8.34 -23.66
N ILE A 103 -4.67 -7.45 -22.67
CA ILE A 103 -5.64 -6.42 -22.28
C ILE A 103 -6.01 -5.55 -23.48
N TRP A 104 -5.02 -5.01 -24.19
CA TRP A 104 -5.32 -4.13 -25.32
C TRP A 104 -6.11 -4.85 -26.42
N ARG A 105 -5.77 -6.11 -26.72
CA ARG A 105 -6.51 -6.92 -27.69
C ARG A 105 -7.95 -7.21 -27.28
N GLN A 106 -8.21 -7.42 -25.99
CA GLN A 106 -9.53 -7.78 -25.49
C GLN A 106 -10.43 -6.56 -25.27
N PHE A 107 -9.87 -5.48 -24.72
CA PHE A 107 -10.64 -4.35 -24.20
C PHE A 107 -10.39 -3.04 -24.96
N GLY A 108 -9.45 -3.01 -25.91
CA GLY A 108 -9.01 -1.77 -26.59
C GLY A 108 -10.11 -1.07 -27.38
N ASP A 109 -11.09 -1.81 -27.91
CA ASP A 109 -12.21 -1.27 -28.68
C ASP A 109 -13.37 -0.74 -27.80
N PHE A 110 -13.21 -0.78 -26.46
CA PHE A 110 -14.23 -0.35 -25.50
C PHE A 110 -13.90 1.01 -24.85
N ASP A 111 -13.05 1.82 -25.46
CA ASP A 111 -12.67 3.16 -24.97
C ASP A 111 -13.86 4.16 -24.97
N ASP A 112 -14.90 3.89 -25.76
CA ASP A 112 -16.16 4.63 -25.77
C ASP A 112 -17.23 4.08 -24.82
N HIS A 113 -16.96 2.96 -24.14
CA HIS A 113 -17.93 2.35 -23.23
C HIS A 113 -18.27 3.31 -22.06
N PRO A 114 -19.54 3.39 -21.60
CA PRO A 114 -19.97 4.30 -20.53
C PRO A 114 -19.11 4.26 -19.27
N ALA A 115 -18.72 3.06 -18.82
CA ALA A 115 -17.83 2.87 -17.66
C ALA A 115 -16.48 3.61 -17.83
N VAL A 116 -15.88 3.54 -19.02
CA VAL A 116 -14.60 4.18 -19.34
C VAL A 116 -14.78 5.70 -19.41
N LYS A 117 -15.85 6.17 -20.06
CA LYS A 117 -16.16 7.61 -20.11
C LYS A 117 -16.43 8.19 -18.73
N LEU A 118 -17.13 7.47 -17.85
CA LEU A 118 -17.34 7.89 -16.47
C LEU A 118 -16.04 7.89 -15.68
N ALA A 119 -15.16 6.89 -15.83
CA ALA A 119 -13.83 6.91 -15.21
C ALA A 119 -12.99 8.13 -15.67
N ALA A 120 -12.96 8.43 -16.97
CA ALA A 120 -12.26 9.60 -17.52
C ALA A 120 -12.86 10.93 -16.99
N ARG A 121 -14.18 10.99 -16.84
CA ARG A 121 -14.89 12.12 -16.22
C ARG A 121 -14.54 12.28 -14.75
N LEU A 122 -14.41 11.19 -13.98
CA LEU A 122 -14.01 11.23 -12.58
C LEU A 122 -12.54 11.68 -12.43
N ARG A 123 -11.66 11.23 -13.33
CA ARG A 123 -10.26 11.71 -13.41
C ARG A 123 -10.21 13.21 -13.65
N SER A 124 -10.92 13.72 -14.66
CA SER A 124 -10.89 15.16 -14.99
C SER A 124 -11.54 16.05 -13.92
N LYS A 125 -12.69 15.64 -13.37
CA LYS A 125 -13.45 16.48 -12.41
C LYS A 125 -12.89 16.45 -10.99
N ARG A 126 -12.35 15.30 -10.56
CA ARG A 126 -11.97 15.07 -9.14
C ARG A 126 -10.63 14.37 -8.97
N ARG A 127 -9.81 14.32 -10.02
CA ARG A 127 -8.48 13.70 -9.99
C ARG A 127 -8.54 12.26 -9.49
N MET A 128 -9.60 11.52 -9.83
CA MET A 128 -9.73 10.10 -9.49
C MET A 128 -8.54 9.33 -10.07
N SER A 129 -7.69 8.82 -9.19
CA SER A 129 -6.41 8.19 -9.54
C SER A 129 -5.80 7.45 -8.37
N CYS A 130 -4.71 6.73 -8.64
CA CYS A 130 -3.89 6.06 -7.63
C CYS A 130 -4.74 5.12 -6.78
N ASP A 131 -4.78 5.33 -5.47
CA ASP A 131 -5.53 4.57 -4.48
C ASP A 131 -7.06 4.72 -4.62
N GLY A 132 -7.54 5.81 -5.21
CA GLY A 132 -8.97 6.12 -5.33
C GLY A 132 -9.79 4.97 -5.95
N PRO A 133 -9.46 4.50 -7.16
CA PRO A 133 -10.14 3.35 -7.76
C PRO A 133 -9.96 2.05 -6.97
N MET A 134 -8.77 1.81 -6.41
CA MET A 134 -8.48 0.59 -5.64
C MET A 134 -9.23 0.55 -4.29
N SER A 135 -9.52 1.70 -3.70
CA SER A 135 -10.39 1.79 -2.52
C SER A 135 -11.80 1.27 -2.85
N LEU A 136 -12.34 1.53 -4.04
CA LEU A 136 -13.64 0.99 -4.45
C LEU A 136 -13.58 -0.53 -4.69
N ALA A 137 -12.49 -1.03 -5.26
CA ALA A 137 -12.31 -2.46 -5.53
C ALA A 137 -12.51 -3.33 -4.29
N VAL A 138 -12.02 -2.88 -3.12
CA VAL A 138 -12.16 -3.65 -1.87
C VAL A 138 -13.56 -3.53 -1.23
N HIS A 139 -14.33 -2.50 -1.59
CA HIS A 139 -15.68 -2.22 -1.09
C HIS A 139 -16.81 -2.89 -1.89
N ILE A 140 -16.48 -3.66 -2.93
CA ILE A 140 -17.45 -4.41 -3.74
C ILE A 140 -17.22 -5.93 -3.65
N TYR A 141 -18.25 -6.72 -3.92
CA TYR A 141 -18.13 -8.16 -4.10
C TYR A 141 -17.53 -8.48 -5.49
N ARG A 142 -17.25 -9.77 -5.73
CA ARG A 142 -16.67 -10.23 -7.01
C ARG A 142 -17.64 -10.15 -8.20
N ASP A 143 -18.93 -10.01 -7.94
CA ASP A 143 -19.97 -9.70 -8.93
C ASP A 143 -20.17 -8.18 -9.13
N PHE A 144 -19.27 -7.37 -8.54
CA PHE A 144 -19.22 -5.91 -8.62
C PHE A 144 -20.44 -5.19 -8.01
N HIS A 145 -21.19 -5.85 -7.13
CA HIS A 145 -22.16 -5.18 -6.26
C HIS A 145 -21.47 -4.59 -5.01
N PRO A 146 -21.99 -3.47 -4.46
CA PRO A 146 -21.51 -2.94 -3.19
C PRO A 146 -21.61 -3.97 -2.06
N ARG A 147 -20.59 -4.07 -1.21
CA ARG A 147 -20.66 -4.88 0.02
C ARG A 147 -21.58 -4.27 1.07
N LYS A 148 -21.69 -2.94 1.04
CA LYS A 148 -22.56 -2.13 1.89
C LYS A 148 -23.31 -1.12 1.06
N THR A 149 -24.47 -0.69 1.56
CA THR A 149 -25.16 0.47 1.01
C THR A 149 -24.30 1.73 1.21
N PHE A 150 -24.43 2.68 0.29
CA PHE A 150 -23.77 3.98 0.38
C PHE A 150 -24.65 5.02 1.13
N GLU A 151 -25.51 4.56 2.05
CA GLU A 151 -26.32 5.46 2.89
C GLU A 151 -25.43 6.25 3.85
N GLN A 152 -24.53 5.55 4.53
CA GLN A 152 -23.38 6.13 5.21
C GLN A 152 -22.15 5.87 4.36
N TRP A 153 -21.31 6.89 4.18
CA TRP A 153 -20.10 6.73 3.39
C TRP A 153 -19.14 5.75 4.09
N PRO A 154 -18.76 4.62 3.44
CA PRO A 154 -17.90 3.63 4.09
C PRO A 154 -16.56 4.24 4.49
N TRP A 155 -16.15 3.99 5.73
CA TRP A 155 -14.82 4.38 6.17
C TRP A 155 -13.76 3.58 5.40
N GLY A 156 -12.78 4.27 4.83
CA GLY A 156 -11.76 3.69 3.94
C GLY A 156 -12.11 3.70 2.46
N LEU A 157 -13.34 4.10 2.07
CA LEU A 157 -13.67 4.40 0.67
C LEU A 157 -13.31 5.85 0.36
N ASP A 158 -12.51 6.06 -0.69
CA ASP A 158 -11.97 7.37 -1.05
C ASP A 158 -13.08 8.41 -1.32
N GLY A 159 -12.95 9.61 -0.75
CA GLY A 159 -13.96 10.66 -0.82
C GLY A 159 -14.15 11.33 -2.18
N ARG A 160 -13.29 11.04 -3.18
CA ARG A 160 -13.46 11.49 -4.59
C ARG A 160 -14.64 10.76 -5.24
N TRP A 161 -14.97 9.56 -4.78
CA TRP A 161 -16.21 8.88 -5.11
C TRP A 161 -17.39 9.60 -4.45
N LYS A 162 -18.55 9.61 -5.12
CA LYS A 162 -19.79 10.18 -4.59
C LYS A 162 -20.92 9.20 -4.83
N LYS A 163 -21.83 9.11 -3.84
CA LYS A 163 -22.91 8.11 -3.78
C LYS A 163 -23.56 7.78 -5.12
N GLN A 164 -24.06 8.80 -5.84
CA GLN A 164 -24.75 8.61 -7.11
C GLN A 164 -23.83 8.10 -8.22
N GLU A 165 -22.68 8.74 -8.42
CA GLU A 165 -21.72 8.35 -9.47
C GLU A 165 -21.05 7.01 -9.18
N THR A 166 -20.88 6.63 -7.91
CA THR A 166 -20.39 5.28 -7.55
C THR A 166 -21.41 4.22 -7.92
N ALA A 167 -22.71 4.45 -7.66
CA ALA A 167 -23.75 3.53 -8.07
C ALA A 167 -23.84 3.41 -9.61
N GLU A 168 -23.79 4.55 -10.31
CA GLU A 168 -23.74 4.60 -11.79
C GLU A 168 -22.52 3.86 -12.33
N PHE A 169 -21.34 4.09 -11.75
CA PHE A 169 -20.10 3.43 -12.16
C PHE A 169 -20.17 1.92 -11.97
N LEU A 170 -20.70 1.42 -10.85
CA LEU A 170 -20.78 -0.01 -10.60
C LEU A 170 -21.78 -0.72 -11.53
N GLU A 171 -22.88 -0.06 -11.90
CA GLU A 171 -23.79 -0.57 -12.92
C GLU A 171 -23.09 -0.68 -14.28
N GLN A 172 -22.42 0.40 -14.71
CA GLN A 172 -21.67 0.40 -15.97
C GLN A 172 -20.48 -0.57 -15.94
N LEU A 173 -19.84 -0.77 -14.78
CA LEU A 173 -18.73 -1.72 -14.61
C LEU A 173 -19.20 -3.16 -14.81
N ARG A 174 -20.39 -3.52 -14.32
CA ARG A 174 -21.00 -4.84 -14.57
C ARG A 174 -21.33 -5.05 -16.04
N GLN A 175 -21.89 -4.04 -16.71
CA GLN A 175 -22.17 -4.08 -18.15
C GLN A 175 -20.87 -4.25 -18.94
N PHE A 176 -19.85 -3.45 -18.64
CA PHE A 176 -18.51 -3.57 -19.23
C PHE A 176 -17.95 -4.98 -19.05
N ALA A 177 -18.00 -5.54 -17.83
CA ALA A 177 -17.48 -6.88 -17.55
C ALA A 177 -18.18 -7.96 -18.39
N ALA A 178 -19.49 -7.85 -18.59
CA ALA A 178 -20.27 -8.78 -19.38
C ALA A 178 -19.96 -8.66 -20.89
N GLU A 179 -20.01 -7.45 -21.44
CA GLU A 179 -19.78 -7.19 -22.87
C GLU A 179 -18.35 -7.53 -23.31
N THR A 180 -17.39 -7.27 -22.44
CA THR A 180 -15.97 -7.57 -22.69
C THR A 180 -15.57 -8.99 -22.34
N LYS A 181 -16.50 -9.80 -21.81
CA LYS A 181 -16.25 -11.17 -21.32
C LYS A 181 -15.08 -11.23 -20.33
N PHE A 182 -15.02 -10.27 -19.40
CA PHE A 182 -13.91 -10.13 -18.46
C PHE A 182 -13.65 -11.41 -17.66
N ASP A 183 -14.69 -12.14 -17.25
CA ASP A 183 -14.53 -13.40 -16.51
C ASP A 183 -13.78 -14.47 -17.31
N GLU A 184 -14.03 -14.57 -18.62
CA GLU A 184 -13.31 -15.48 -19.51
C GLU A 184 -11.85 -15.04 -19.65
N PHE A 185 -11.63 -13.74 -19.86
CA PHE A 185 -10.29 -13.15 -19.92
C PHE A 185 -9.49 -13.44 -18.64
N PHE A 186 -10.06 -13.18 -17.47
CA PHE A 186 -9.39 -13.38 -16.19
C PHE A 186 -9.07 -14.86 -15.95
N LYS A 187 -10.00 -15.78 -16.27
CA LYS A 187 -9.77 -17.23 -16.17
C LYS A 187 -8.68 -17.71 -17.13
N ALA A 188 -8.61 -17.17 -18.34
CA ALA A 188 -7.60 -17.52 -19.33
C ALA A 188 -6.16 -17.18 -18.85
N HIS A 189 -6.01 -16.18 -17.98
CA HIS A 189 -4.72 -15.77 -17.42
C HIS A 189 -4.33 -16.47 -16.11
N ARG A 190 -5.12 -17.46 -15.64
CA ARG A 190 -4.87 -18.15 -14.36
C ARG A 190 -3.44 -18.66 -14.22
N THR A 191 -2.87 -19.27 -15.26
CA THR A 191 -1.49 -19.79 -15.20
C THR A 191 -0.46 -18.68 -14.96
N LEU A 192 -0.64 -17.52 -15.61
CA LEU A 192 0.23 -16.36 -15.41
C LEU A 192 0.14 -15.84 -13.97
N TYR A 193 -1.08 -15.71 -13.44
CA TYR A 193 -1.32 -15.30 -12.06
C TYR A 193 -0.71 -16.26 -11.05
N GLU A 194 -0.90 -17.56 -11.24
CA GLU A 194 -0.33 -18.59 -10.36
C GLU A 194 1.20 -18.59 -10.36
N THR A 195 1.84 -18.28 -11.50
CA THR A 195 3.31 -18.09 -11.54
C THR A 195 3.75 -16.93 -10.64
N GLY A 196 3.08 -15.78 -10.72
CA GLY A 196 3.36 -14.64 -9.83
C GLY A 196 3.09 -14.95 -8.37
N ILE A 197 1.96 -15.61 -8.07
CA ILE A 197 1.57 -16.01 -6.71
C ILE A 197 2.60 -16.97 -6.11
N ARG A 198 3.05 -18.00 -6.86
CA ARG A 198 4.10 -18.93 -6.38
C ARG A 198 5.41 -18.19 -6.09
N SER A 199 5.83 -17.30 -6.97
CA SER A 199 7.03 -16.49 -6.75
C SER A 199 6.91 -15.59 -5.52
N CYS A 200 5.75 -14.96 -5.32
CA CYS A 200 5.46 -14.16 -4.13
C CYS A 200 5.48 -14.99 -2.85
N ARG A 201 4.81 -16.16 -2.85
CA ARG A 201 4.83 -17.12 -1.72
C ARG A 201 6.26 -17.52 -1.33
N ALA A 202 7.11 -17.82 -2.31
CA ALA A 202 8.49 -18.21 -2.04
C ALA A 202 9.32 -17.10 -1.37
N VAL A 203 9.05 -15.84 -1.68
CA VAL A 203 9.66 -14.69 -1.01
C VAL A 203 9.07 -14.46 0.38
N MET A 204 7.73 -14.45 0.49
CA MET A 204 7.03 -14.26 1.76
C MET A 204 7.39 -15.33 2.79
N ALA A 205 7.61 -16.59 2.36
CA ALA A 205 7.98 -17.68 3.27
C ALA A 205 9.35 -17.51 3.95
N GLN A 206 10.18 -16.57 3.50
CA GLN A 206 11.47 -16.27 4.11
C GLN A 206 11.37 -15.27 5.26
N TYR A 207 10.20 -14.64 5.47
CA TYR A 207 10.02 -13.56 6.42
C TYR A 207 8.71 -13.71 7.20
N ASP A 208 8.74 -13.49 8.50
CA ASP A 208 7.55 -13.59 9.34
C ASP A 208 6.84 -12.22 9.49
N LEU A 209 6.43 -11.65 8.36
CA LEU A 209 5.79 -10.32 8.32
C LEU A 209 4.53 -10.26 9.20
N GLN A 210 3.76 -11.33 9.23
CA GLN A 210 2.49 -11.39 9.93
C GLN A 210 2.67 -11.35 11.45
N THR A 211 3.61 -12.15 11.97
CA THR A 211 3.99 -12.06 13.38
C THR A 211 4.51 -10.67 13.70
N TRP A 212 5.40 -10.12 12.85
CA TRP A 212 5.91 -8.77 13.05
C TRP A 212 4.80 -7.73 13.12
N LEU A 213 3.80 -7.77 12.22
CA LEU A 213 2.66 -6.84 12.26
C LEU A 213 1.89 -6.94 13.59
N GLY A 214 1.62 -8.16 14.08
CA GLY A 214 0.87 -8.36 15.32
C GLY A 214 1.65 -7.89 16.54
N GLU A 215 2.90 -8.32 16.64
CA GLU A 215 3.80 -7.94 17.72
C GLU A 215 4.09 -6.44 17.70
N PHE A 216 4.49 -5.86 16.56
CA PHE A 216 4.84 -4.45 16.44
C PHE A 216 3.65 -3.53 16.72
N PHE A 217 2.46 -3.79 16.19
CA PHE A 217 1.31 -2.93 16.48
C PHE A 217 0.64 -3.23 17.84
N GLY A 218 0.96 -4.38 18.44
CA GLY A 218 0.41 -4.82 19.72
C GLY A 218 -1.09 -5.15 19.63
N VAL A 219 -1.50 -5.79 18.53
CA VAL A 219 -2.90 -6.14 18.29
C VAL A 219 -3.11 -7.64 18.43
N GLU A 220 -4.16 -8.04 19.14
CA GLU A 220 -4.52 -9.45 19.30
C GLU A 220 -5.09 -10.02 17.99
N GLU A 221 -5.93 -9.23 17.31
CA GLU A 221 -6.61 -9.61 16.06
C GLU A 221 -6.09 -8.80 14.88
N LEU A 222 -5.35 -9.46 13.99
CA LEU A 222 -4.84 -8.87 12.74
C LEU A 222 -5.96 -8.58 11.73
N GLY A 223 -7.08 -9.31 11.82
CA GLY A 223 -8.06 -9.40 10.74
C GLY A 223 -7.53 -10.20 9.55
N ASP A 224 -8.25 -10.12 8.44
CA ASP A 224 -7.92 -10.77 7.17
C ASP A 224 -6.82 -9.99 6.43
N LEU A 225 -5.58 -10.50 6.46
CA LEU A 225 -4.48 -9.94 5.68
C LEU A 225 -4.54 -10.45 4.23
N ARG A 226 -4.71 -9.53 3.26
CA ARG A 226 -4.82 -9.84 1.83
C ARG A 226 -3.72 -9.16 1.02
N LEU A 227 -2.76 -9.95 0.56
CA LEU A 227 -1.75 -9.51 -0.40
C LEU A 227 -2.25 -9.76 -1.81
N VAL A 228 -2.67 -8.69 -2.48
CA VAL A 228 -3.19 -8.73 -3.85
C VAL A 228 -2.09 -8.35 -4.83
N LEU A 229 -1.80 -9.22 -5.79
CA LEU A 229 -0.86 -8.94 -6.86
C LEU A 229 -1.59 -8.24 -8.01
N GLY A 230 -1.36 -6.93 -8.15
CA GLY A 230 -1.90 -6.11 -9.24
C GLY A 230 -1.05 -6.23 -10.49
N PHE A 231 -1.47 -7.07 -11.44
CA PHE A 231 -0.72 -7.33 -12.66
C PHE A 231 -0.72 -6.13 -13.61
N LEU A 232 -1.75 -5.28 -13.52
CA LEU A 232 -1.87 -4.06 -14.31
C LEU A 232 -1.24 -2.82 -13.65
N ASN A 233 -1.17 -2.79 -12.31
CA ASN A 233 -0.81 -1.59 -11.53
C ASN A 233 0.66 -1.16 -11.69
N GLY A 234 1.49 -1.98 -12.32
CA GLY A 234 2.89 -1.66 -12.61
C GLY A 234 3.71 -1.46 -11.32
N PRO A 235 4.42 -0.34 -11.13
CA PRO A 235 5.16 -0.08 -9.90
C PRO A 235 4.28 0.43 -8.74
N ASN A 236 3.00 0.76 -9.00
CA ASN A 236 2.12 1.41 -8.02
C ASN A 236 1.55 0.39 -7.02
N ASN A 237 1.43 0.81 -5.76
CA ASN A 237 1.01 -0.05 -4.66
C ASN A 237 0.04 0.74 -3.77
N TYR A 238 -0.88 0.03 -3.13
CA TYR A 238 -1.97 0.64 -2.37
C TYR A 238 -2.34 -0.20 -1.14
N GLY A 239 -2.57 0.46 -0.01
CA GLY A 239 -2.96 -0.17 1.26
C GLY A 239 -4.41 0.10 1.68
N PRO A 240 -5.43 -0.18 0.85
CA PRO A 240 -6.82 0.05 1.24
C PRO A 240 -7.27 -0.98 2.29
N ARG A 241 -8.43 -0.72 2.88
CA ARG A 241 -9.03 -1.59 3.89
C ARG A 241 -10.52 -1.69 3.66
N PHE A 242 -11.12 -2.73 4.23
CA PHE A 242 -12.57 -2.85 4.33
C PHE A 242 -12.94 -3.34 5.73
N THR A 243 -13.88 -2.66 6.37
CA THR A 243 -14.46 -3.12 7.63
C THR A 243 -15.96 -2.95 7.65
N ASP A 244 -16.68 -3.94 8.18
CA ASP A 244 -18.12 -3.86 8.36
C ASP A 244 -18.66 -4.20 9.75
N GLY A 245 -17.77 -4.34 10.73
CA GLY A 245 -18.09 -4.76 12.09
C GLY A 245 -18.08 -6.28 12.27
N LYS A 246 -18.19 -7.06 11.20
CA LYS A 246 -17.98 -8.53 11.19
C LYS A 246 -16.71 -8.91 10.43
N THR A 247 -16.46 -8.20 9.33
CA THR A 247 -15.32 -8.34 8.44
C THR A 247 -14.32 -7.24 8.77
N ASN A 248 -13.03 -7.59 8.85
CA ASN A 248 -11.92 -6.65 8.97
C ASN A 248 -10.82 -7.11 8.03
N GLU A 249 -10.82 -6.60 6.81
CA GLU A 249 -9.85 -6.95 5.76
C GLU A 249 -8.85 -5.80 5.57
N LYS A 250 -7.56 -6.16 5.59
CA LYS A 250 -6.44 -5.26 5.37
C LYS A 250 -5.75 -5.69 4.09
N TYR A 251 -5.68 -4.79 3.12
CA TYR A 251 -5.10 -5.12 1.82
C TYR A 251 -3.73 -4.50 1.66
N ALA A 252 -2.83 -5.25 1.04
CA ALA A 252 -1.65 -4.75 0.37
C ALA A 252 -1.81 -5.09 -1.11
N ILE A 253 -2.19 -4.11 -1.93
CA ILE A 253 -2.30 -4.26 -3.39
C ILE A 253 -0.96 -3.86 -3.98
N ILE A 254 -0.17 -4.84 -4.41
CA ILE A 254 1.20 -4.65 -4.88
C ILE A 254 1.27 -4.81 -6.38
N GLY A 255 1.71 -3.75 -7.06
CA GLY A 255 1.96 -3.79 -8.49
C GLY A 255 3.10 -4.73 -8.84
N MET A 256 2.88 -5.55 -9.88
CA MET A 256 3.87 -6.52 -10.34
C MET A 256 5.12 -5.83 -10.92
N PRO A 257 6.33 -6.19 -10.45
CA PRO A 257 7.57 -5.58 -10.91
C PRO A 257 7.91 -6.02 -12.34
N LEU A 258 9.09 -5.61 -12.82
CA LEU A 258 9.65 -6.14 -14.06
C LEU A 258 9.73 -7.68 -14.00
N PRO A 259 9.36 -8.38 -15.08
CA PRO A 259 9.46 -9.83 -15.14
C PRO A 259 10.93 -10.30 -15.10
N ASP A 260 11.14 -11.61 -15.09
CA ASP A 260 12.44 -12.19 -15.40
C ASP A 260 12.78 -12.07 -16.90
N ALA A 261 13.93 -12.63 -17.30
CA ALA A 261 14.42 -12.56 -18.68
C ALA A 261 13.49 -13.29 -19.67
N ASP A 262 12.73 -14.28 -19.20
CA ASP A 262 11.78 -15.07 -20.01
C ASP A 262 10.39 -14.42 -20.05
N GLY A 263 10.20 -13.28 -19.38
CA GLY A 263 8.93 -12.57 -19.32
C GLY A 263 7.97 -13.09 -18.25
N ASN A 264 8.42 -13.97 -17.35
CA ASN A 264 7.58 -14.49 -16.28
C ASN A 264 7.47 -13.49 -15.12
N PRO A 265 6.29 -13.38 -14.49
CA PRO A 265 6.12 -12.57 -13.31
C PRO A 265 6.97 -13.11 -12.15
N VAL A 266 7.81 -12.25 -11.58
CA VAL A 266 8.69 -12.60 -10.46
C VAL A 266 8.57 -11.58 -9.33
N PHE A 267 8.33 -12.07 -8.12
CA PHE A 267 8.38 -11.27 -6.89
C PHE A 267 9.80 -11.35 -6.32
N ARG A 268 10.38 -10.22 -5.93
CA ARG A 268 11.76 -10.16 -5.42
C ARG A 268 11.77 -9.73 -3.95
N PRO A 269 12.75 -10.13 -3.13
CA PRO A 269 12.80 -9.81 -1.70
C PRO A 269 12.59 -8.34 -1.35
N ARG A 270 13.16 -7.41 -2.14
CA ARG A 270 12.96 -5.96 -1.93
C ARG A 270 11.50 -5.50 -1.99
N LYS A 271 10.57 -6.28 -2.56
CA LYS A 271 9.14 -5.96 -2.53
C LYS A 271 8.51 -6.15 -1.15
N LEU A 272 9.15 -6.89 -0.24
CA LEU A 272 8.63 -7.08 1.12
C LEU A 272 8.57 -5.80 1.93
N GLU A 273 9.53 -4.89 1.75
CA GLU A 273 9.47 -3.54 2.32
C GLU A 273 8.15 -2.85 1.92
N ILE A 274 7.77 -2.96 0.64
CA ILE A 274 6.56 -2.35 0.10
C ILE A 274 5.31 -3.09 0.61
N VAL A 275 5.34 -4.42 0.69
CA VAL A 275 4.23 -5.20 1.29
C VAL A 275 4.00 -4.76 2.73
N ALA A 276 5.07 -4.65 3.52
CA ALA A 276 4.99 -4.17 4.90
C ALA A 276 4.46 -2.73 4.96
N HIS A 277 4.94 -1.84 4.09
CA HIS A 277 4.45 -0.47 3.97
C HIS A 277 2.94 -0.40 3.75
N GLU A 278 2.42 -1.14 2.75
CA GLU A 278 0.99 -1.10 2.45
C GLU A 278 0.14 -1.70 3.57
N PHE A 279 0.61 -2.77 4.23
CA PHE A 279 -0.07 -3.28 5.41
C PHE A 279 -0.01 -2.30 6.58
N CYS A 280 1.12 -1.62 6.81
CA CYS A 280 1.28 -0.65 7.88
C CYS A 280 0.23 0.46 7.82
N HIS A 281 -0.19 0.91 6.63
CA HIS A 281 -1.33 1.84 6.53
C HIS A 281 -2.55 1.31 7.29
N SER A 282 -2.88 0.02 7.11
CA SER A 282 -4.02 -0.65 7.74
C SER A 282 -3.97 -0.74 9.27
N PHE A 283 -2.83 -0.48 9.90
CA PHE A 283 -2.64 -0.47 11.35
C PHE A 283 -2.33 0.92 11.90
N ALA A 284 -1.46 1.68 11.25
CA ALA A 284 -1.00 2.99 11.71
C ALA A 284 -2.05 4.09 11.48
N ASN A 285 -2.67 4.17 10.29
CA ASN A 285 -3.55 5.29 9.97
C ASN A 285 -4.71 5.48 10.96
N PRO A 286 -5.42 4.44 11.43
CA PRO A 286 -6.50 4.60 12.41
C PRO A 286 -6.03 5.19 13.74
N VAL A 287 -4.78 4.94 14.12
CA VAL A 287 -4.16 5.55 15.30
C VAL A 287 -3.86 7.01 15.00
N VAL A 288 -3.18 7.30 13.88
CA VAL A 288 -2.88 8.69 13.45
C VAL A 288 -4.16 9.54 13.40
N GLU A 289 -5.26 8.99 12.89
CA GLU A 289 -6.57 9.65 12.83
C GLU A 289 -7.06 10.16 14.19
N LYS A 290 -6.87 9.37 15.26
CA LYS A 290 -7.28 9.72 16.63
C LYS A 290 -6.49 10.89 17.21
N TYR A 291 -5.29 11.12 16.68
CA TYR A 291 -4.36 12.15 17.13
C TYR A 291 -4.19 13.30 16.11
N MET A 292 -5.05 13.36 15.10
CA MET A 292 -4.88 14.28 13.98
C MET A 292 -4.90 15.75 14.41
N GLU A 293 -5.77 16.11 15.37
CA GLU A 293 -5.85 17.47 15.92
C GLU A 293 -4.55 17.86 16.64
N GLN A 294 -3.96 16.95 17.42
CA GLN A 294 -2.71 17.21 18.15
C GLN A 294 -1.49 17.25 17.22
N LEU A 295 -1.56 16.60 16.06
CA LEU A 295 -0.52 16.60 15.03
C LEU A 295 -0.58 17.83 14.12
N GLU A 296 -1.75 18.49 14.00
CA GLU A 296 -1.99 19.60 13.06
C GLU A 296 -0.92 20.70 13.14
N PRO A 297 -0.56 21.25 14.32
CA PRO A 297 0.40 22.35 14.38
C PRO A 297 1.79 21.99 13.84
N ALA A 298 2.24 20.76 14.07
CA ALA A 298 3.52 20.29 13.56
C ALA A 298 3.42 19.89 12.09
N GLY A 299 2.33 19.20 11.71
CA GLY A 299 2.08 18.76 10.36
C GLY A 299 2.05 19.92 9.37
N GLU A 300 1.32 21.00 9.68
CA GLU A 300 1.24 22.19 8.84
C GLU A 300 2.61 22.84 8.62
N LYS A 301 3.40 22.97 9.69
CA LYS A 301 4.77 23.54 9.61
C LYS A 301 5.70 22.67 8.75
N LEU A 302 5.71 21.36 8.99
CA LEU A 302 6.54 20.42 8.22
C LEU A 302 6.14 20.41 6.75
N TYR A 303 4.84 20.38 6.48
CA TYR A 303 4.35 20.39 5.11
C TYR A 303 4.69 21.72 4.43
N ALA A 304 4.51 22.87 5.09
CA ALA A 304 4.91 24.16 4.52
C ALA A 304 6.40 24.20 4.16
N ALA A 305 7.27 23.68 5.03
CA ALA A 305 8.72 23.64 4.80
C ALA A 305 9.14 22.67 3.68
N LYS A 306 8.44 21.54 3.53
CA LYS A 306 8.79 20.48 2.56
C LYS A 306 7.87 20.43 1.35
N ALA A 307 6.90 21.33 1.22
CA ALA A 307 5.88 21.32 0.17
C ALA A 307 6.45 21.12 -1.25
N PRO A 308 7.57 21.76 -1.66
CA PRO A 308 8.14 21.51 -2.99
C PRO A 308 8.55 20.05 -3.21
N SER A 309 9.17 19.41 -2.21
CA SER A 309 9.58 18.00 -2.29
C SER A 309 8.36 17.07 -2.23
N MET A 310 7.39 17.40 -1.37
CA MET A 310 6.18 16.62 -1.15
C MET A 310 5.28 16.59 -2.37
N LYS A 311 5.08 17.74 -3.03
CA LYS A 311 4.26 17.84 -4.25
C LYS A 311 4.82 17.01 -5.40
N ARG A 312 6.15 16.92 -5.54
CA ARG A 312 6.82 16.13 -6.57
C ARG A 312 6.53 14.63 -6.47
N ILE A 313 6.25 14.15 -5.26
CA ILE A 313 5.93 12.74 -4.99
C ILE A 313 4.42 12.54 -4.69
N GLY A 314 3.58 13.52 -5.03
CA GLY A 314 2.12 13.42 -4.95
C GLY A 314 1.48 13.92 -3.66
N TYR A 315 2.23 14.16 -2.58
CA TYR A 315 1.65 14.63 -1.32
C TYR A 315 1.21 16.10 -1.41
N GLN A 316 -0.09 16.34 -1.18
CA GLN A 316 -0.70 17.67 -1.30
C GLN A 316 -1.08 18.33 0.03
N ASN A 317 -1.03 17.60 1.14
CA ASN A 317 -1.43 18.14 2.42
C ASN A 317 -0.65 17.50 3.58
N TRP A 318 -0.69 18.18 4.72
CA TRP A 318 0.00 17.77 5.92
C TRP A 318 -0.56 16.48 6.57
N ARG A 319 -1.84 16.16 6.38
CA ARG A 319 -2.42 14.93 6.95
C ARG A 319 -1.79 13.70 6.31
N SER A 320 -1.69 13.69 4.97
CA SER A 320 -0.95 12.65 4.23
C SER A 320 0.49 12.53 4.73
N LEU A 321 1.16 13.65 4.99
CA LEU A 321 2.52 13.64 5.55
C LEU A 321 2.58 12.92 6.91
N MET A 322 1.60 13.12 7.79
CA MET A 322 1.57 12.49 9.11
C MET A 322 1.29 10.99 9.03
N TYR A 323 0.34 10.54 8.19
CA TYR A 323 0.12 9.11 7.96
C TYR A 323 1.39 8.42 7.46
N GLU A 324 2.02 9.00 6.46
CA GLU A 324 3.22 8.48 5.83
C GLU A 324 4.42 8.47 6.77
N SER A 325 4.56 9.48 7.62
CA SER A 325 5.64 9.52 8.59
C SER A 325 5.55 8.37 9.58
N ALA A 326 4.35 8.08 10.09
CA ALA A 326 4.12 6.94 10.99
C ALA A 326 4.38 5.61 10.27
N VAL A 327 3.91 5.46 9.04
CA VAL A 327 4.11 4.23 8.24
C VAL A 327 5.59 4.03 7.89
N ARG A 328 6.28 5.04 7.40
CA ARG A 328 7.70 4.96 6.99
C ARG A 328 8.61 4.65 8.18
N ALA A 329 8.36 5.26 9.33
CA ALA A 329 9.11 4.93 10.55
C ALA A 329 8.81 3.50 11.04
N SER A 330 7.56 3.03 10.93
CA SER A 330 7.21 1.63 11.22
C SER A 330 7.94 0.65 10.29
N VAL A 331 8.06 0.98 9.00
CA VAL A 331 8.82 0.18 8.02
C VAL A 331 10.32 0.18 8.33
N ALA A 332 10.88 1.28 8.81
CA ALA A 332 12.27 1.31 9.29
C ALA A 332 12.48 0.31 10.45
N CYS A 333 11.54 0.21 11.40
CA CYS A 333 11.56 -0.83 12.44
C CYS A 333 11.50 -2.23 11.81
N TYR A 334 10.55 -2.50 10.91
CA TYR A 334 10.46 -3.78 10.20
C TYR A 334 11.78 -4.19 9.54
N ILE A 335 12.40 -3.25 8.82
CA ILE A 335 13.69 -3.46 8.16
C ILE A 335 14.76 -3.81 9.19
N ARG A 336 14.85 -3.05 10.28
CA ARG A 336 15.81 -3.28 11.37
C ARG A 336 15.65 -4.68 11.99
N ASN A 337 14.42 -5.18 12.14
CA ASN A 337 14.17 -6.49 12.76
C ASN A 337 14.34 -7.67 11.78
N SER A 338 14.17 -7.45 10.47
CA SER A 338 13.92 -8.54 9.52
C SER A 338 14.91 -8.63 8.35
N PHE A 339 15.75 -7.61 8.13
CA PHE A 339 16.70 -7.55 7.02
C PHE A 339 18.13 -7.40 7.52
N GLU A 340 19.08 -7.62 6.62
CA GLU A 340 20.49 -7.34 6.89
C GLU A 340 20.69 -5.86 7.27
N PRO A 341 21.53 -5.56 8.29
CA PRO A 341 21.67 -4.22 8.86
C PRO A 341 21.99 -3.11 7.83
N GLU A 342 22.72 -3.44 6.76
CA GLU A 342 23.12 -2.48 5.73
C GLU A 342 21.93 -1.94 4.94
N TYR A 343 20.81 -2.66 4.91
CA TYR A 343 19.62 -2.24 4.17
C TYR A 343 18.92 -1.04 4.82
N LEU A 344 18.98 -0.93 6.15
CA LEU A 344 18.32 0.15 6.89
C LEU A 344 18.83 1.53 6.49
N GLN A 345 20.15 1.70 6.36
CA GLN A 345 20.72 3.00 6.00
C GLN A 345 20.28 3.42 4.59
N SER A 346 20.29 2.48 3.63
CA SER A 346 19.81 2.76 2.27
C SER A 346 18.32 3.14 2.23
N TYR A 347 17.50 2.56 3.11
CA TYR A 347 16.10 2.94 3.25
C TYR A 347 15.98 4.37 3.80
N LEU A 348 16.65 4.66 4.92
CA LEU A 348 16.59 5.98 5.57
C LEU A 348 17.09 7.11 4.67
N ASP A 349 18.17 6.89 3.91
CA ASP A 349 18.69 7.87 2.96
C ASP A 349 17.68 8.19 1.84
N LYS A 350 17.00 7.16 1.34
CA LYS A 350 15.93 7.31 0.34
C LYS A 350 14.74 8.09 0.92
N GLU A 351 14.33 7.80 2.15
CA GLU A 351 13.24 8.51 2.83
C GLU A 351 13.57 9.98 3.06
N ALA A 352 14.79 10.28 3.52
CA ALA A 352 15.28 11.64 3.65
C ALA A 352 15.32 12.38 2.29
N GLY A 353 15.77 11.72 1.22
CA GLY A 353 15.78 12.25 -0.14
C GLY A 353 14.38 12.54 -0.70
N ASN A 354 13.37 11.80 -0.25
CA ASN A 354 11.95 12.06 -0.54
C ASN A 354 11.35 13.19 0.33
N GLY A 355 12.11 13.74 1.27
CA GLY A 355 11.73 14.84 2.14
C GLY A 355 11.25 14.43 3.53
N PHE A 356 11.24 13.13 3.86
CA PHE A 356 10.91 12.61 5.20
C PHE A 356 12.18 12.54 6.07
N VAL A 357 12.83 13.68 6.24
CA VAL A 357 14.15 13.79 6.89
C VAL A 357 14.16 13.34 8.37
N TRP A 358 12.98 13.30 9.02
CA TRP A 358 12.80 12.86 10.40
C TRP A 358 12.59 11.35 10.57
N THR A 359 12.57 10.57 9.47
CA THR A 359 12.25 9.13 9.54
C THR A 359 13.22 8.38 10.43
N LYS A 360 14.51 8.75 10.40
CA LYS A 360 15.53 8.13 11.23
C LYS A 360 15.22 8.34 12.71
N GLU A 361 15.11 9.59 13.15
CA GLU A 361 14.90 9.94 14.55
C GLU A 361 13.55 9.41 15.07
N LEU A 362 12.51 9.40 14.23
CA LEU A 362 11.23 8.80 14.58
C LEU A 362 11.33 7.28 14.72
N SER A 363 12.08 6.61 13.85
CA SER A 363 12.32 5.16 13.96
C SER A 363 13.21 4.80 15.15
N ASP A 364 14.11 5.69 15.56
CA ASP A 364 14.94 5.52 16.77
C ASP A 364 14.06 5.67 18.02
N LEU A 365 13.13 6.64 18.03
CA LEU A 365 12.13 6.79 19.08
C LEU A 365 11.22 5.56 19.20
N LEU A 366 10.81 4.96 18.08
CA LEU A 366 10.08 3.70 18.07
C LEU A 366 10.91 2.52 18.62
N GLY A 367 12.24 2.60 18.60
CA GLY A 367 13.09 1.65 19.30
C GLY A 367 12.88 1.67 20.82
N THR A 368 12.57 2.84 21.40
CA THR A 368 12.17 2.96 22.81
C THR A 368 10.83 2.28 23.06
N TYR A 369 9.88 2.40 22.14
CA TYR A 369 8.62 1.67 22.19
C TYR A 369 8.83 0.16 22.18
N GLU A 370 9.62 -0.34 21.23
CA GLU A 370 9.95 -1.77 21.12
C GLU A 370 10.65 -2.31 22.38
N ALA A 371 11.47 -1.49 23.05
CA ALA A 371 12.18 -1.88 24.27
C ALA A 371 11.34 -1.81 25.56
N ASN A 372 10.18 -1.13 25.57
CA ASN A 372 9.39 -0.85 26.77
C ASN A 372 7.93 -1.33 26.66
N ARG A 373 7.72 -2.51 26.08
CA ARG A 373 6.37 -3.04 25.76
C ARG A 373 5.48 -3.30 26.97
N ASP A 374 6.04 -3.48 28.16
CA ASP A 374 5.26 -3.60 29.40
C ASP A 374 4.50 -2.30 29.73
N ASN A 375 5.11 -1.14 29.42
CA ASN A 375 4.49 0.18 29.62
C ASN A 375 3.74 0.66 28.38
N TYR A 376 4.17 0.21 27.20
CA TYR A 376 3.58 0.56 25.92
C TYR A 376 3.18 -0.72 25.16
N PRO A 377 2.06 -1.37 25.54
CA PRO A 377 1.68 -2.65 24.96
C PRO A 377 1.27 -2.54 23.47
N THR A 378 0.90 -1.35 22.99
CA THR A 378 0.42 -1.13 21.62
C THR A 378 1.04 0.11 20.97
N PHE A 379 1.07 0.14 19.64
CA PHE A 379 1.52 1.33 18.90
C PHE A 379 0.69 2.57 19.28
N GLU A 380 -0.61 2.39 19.51
CA GLU A 380 -1.50 3.46 20.00
C GLU A 380 -1.11 3.97 21.39
N SER A 381 -0.75 3.08 22.32
CA SER A 381 -0.36 3.49 23.68
C SER A 381 0.91 4.36 23.70
N PHE A 382 1.79 4.22 22.70
CA PHE A 382 3.00 5.02 22.56
C PHE A 382 2.80 6.28 21.71
N PHE A 383 1.69 6.39 20.98
CA PHE A 383 1.47 7.49 20.03
C PHE A 383 1.53 8.91 20.64
N PRO A 384 1.18 9.16 21.92
CA PRO A 384 1.43 10.45 22.56
C PRO A 384 2.90 10.90 22.51
N GLU A 385 3.88 9.98 22.59
CA GLU A 385 5.31 10.31 22.48
C GLU A 385 5.68 10.73 21.04
N ILE A 386 5.01 10.16 20.03
CA ILE A 386 5.16 10.55 18.62
C ILE A 386 4.63 11.97 18.40
N VAL A 387 3.49 12.32 19.02
CA VAL A 387 2.95 13.69 18.98
C VAL A 387 3.94 14.67 19.62
N THR A 388 4.49 14.33 20.80
CA THR A 388 5.52 15.13 21.47
C THR A 388 6.74 15.32 20.57
N PHE A 389 7.22 14.24 19.94
CA PHE A 389 8.33 14.26 19.00
C PHE A 389 8.12 15.27 17.88
N PHE A 390 7.00 15.24 17.16
CA PHE A 390 6.76 16.17 16.06
C PHE A 390 6.67 17.64 16.52
N ASN A 391 6.03 17.88 17.67
CA ASN A 391 5.92 19.20 18.27
C ASN A 391 7.29 19.75 18.73
N GLU A 392 8.21 18.88 19.17
CA GLU A 392 9.59 19.26 19.46
C GLU A 392 10.45 19.44 18.21
N TYR A 393 10.33 18.53 17.25
CA TYR A 393 11.09 18.53 16.02
C TYR A 393 10.90 19.84 15.27
N THR A 394 9.65 20.30 15.16
CA THR A 394 9.30 21.58 14.52
C THR A 394 9.68 22.83 15.30
N ARG A 395 10.00 22.72 16.60
CA ARG A 395 10.54 23.83 17.41
C ARG A 395 12.05 23.97 17.27
N LYS A 396 12.77 22.85 17.14
CA LYS A 396 14.24 22.81 17.10
C LYS A 396 14.79 22.94 15.68
N ALA A 397 14.08 22.39 14.70
CA ALA A 397 14.50 22.50 13.31
C ALA A 397 14.31 23.94 12.81
N ALA A 398 15.39 24.54 12.32
CA ALA A 398 15.29 25.62 11.34
C ALA A 398 14.79 24.97 10.04
N LEU A 399 13.46 24.88 9.90
CA LEU A 399 12.75 24.11 8.88
C LEU A 399 12.97 24.63 7.45
#